data_AF-A0A8T6QID3-F1
#
_entry.id   AF-A0A8T6QID3-F1
#
_cell.length_a   1.000
_cell.length_b   1.000
_cell.length_c   1.000
_cell.angle_alpha   90.00
_cell.angle_beta   90.00
_cell.angle_gamma   90.00
#
_symmetry.space_group_name_H-M   'P 1'
#
loop_
_entity.id
_entity.type
_entity.pdbx_description
1 polymer ?
#
loop_
_entity_poly.entity_id
_entity_poly.type
_entity_poly.pdbx_seq_one_letter_code
_entity_poly.pdbx_strand_id
1 'polypeptide(L)'
;HTWINVPPAEEKNYAWGYREGKAVHVSPGALDAETYGVKSTIEDMACWVRSNMNPRDINDKTLQQGIQLAQSRYWQTGDMYQGLGWEMLDWPVNPDSIINGSGNKIALAAHPVKAITPPTPAVRASWVHKTGATGG
;
A
#
# COMPACT_ATOMS: atom_id res chain seq x y z
N HIS A 1 7.40 14.48 -6.48
CA HIS A 1 6.71 15.09 -5.33
C HIS A 1 6.23 14.02 -4.34
N THR A 2 7.18 13.39 -3.64
CA THR A 2 6.94 12.39 -2.58
C THR A 2 7.98 12.59 -1.48
N TRP A 3 7.54 12.69 -0.23
CA TRP A 3 8.40 13.03 0.91
C TRP A 3 8.00 12.30 2.19
N ILE A 4 8.98 12.06 3.06
CA ILE A 4 8.74 11.74 4.48
C ILE A 4 8.55 13.06 5.25
N ASN A 5 9.53 13.96 5.11
CA ASN A 5 9.51 15.32 5.64
C ASN A 5 9.28 16.29 4.48
N VAL A 6 8.13 16.97 4.48
CA VAL A 6 7.80 17.96 3.45
C VAL A 6 8.75 19.15 3.61
N PRO A 7 9.51 19.53 2.57
CA PRO A 7 10.45 20.64 2.68
C PRO A 7 9.71 21.99 2.74
N PRO A 8 10.32 23.03 3.35
CA PRO A 8 9.67 24.35 3.49
C PRO A 8 9.11 24.94 2.19
N ALA A 9 9.80 24.72 1.07
CA ALA A 9 9.37 25.20 -0.25
C ALA A 9 8.05 24.57 -0.75
N GLU A 10 7.67 23.41 -0.20
CA GLU A 10 6.50 22.62 -0.59
C GLU A 10 5.38 22.69 0.45
N GLU A 11 5.56 23.37 1.58
CA GLU A 11 4.54 23.48 2.65
C GLU A 11 3.20 23.99 2.13
N LYS A 12 3.22 24.94 1.19
CA LYS A 12 2.02 25.49 0.55
C LYS A 12 1.20 24.44 -0.24
N ASN A 13 1.82 23.33 -0.63
CA ASN A 13 1.22 22.23 -1.37
C ASN A 13 0.78 21.09 -0.44
N TYR A 14 1.13 21.14 0.86
CA TYR A 14 0.71 20.14 1.83
C TYR A 14 -0.74 20.43 2.26
N ALA A 15 -1.67 19.61 1.77
CA ALA A 15 -3.08 19.71 2.08
C ALA A 15 -3.38 19.45 3.58
N TRP A 16 -4.32 20.21 4.12
CA TRP A 16 -4.92 19.95 5.42
C TRP A 16 -5.88 18.76 5.36
N GLY A 17 -5.75 17.84 6.31
CA GLY A 17 -6.80 16.87 6.63
C GLY A 17 -7.84 17.49 7.58
N TYR A 18 -8.99 16.83 7.75
CA TYR A 18 -10.10 17.33 8.56
C TYR A 18 -10.71 16.23 9.43
N ARG A 19 -10.64 16.42 10.75
CA ARG A 19 -11.30 15.57 11.74
C ARG A 19 -12.37 16.36 12.47
N GLU A 20 -13.63 15.94 12.34
CA GLU A 20 -14.76 16.63 12.98
C GLU A 20 -14.78 18.14 12.65
N GLY A 21 -14.47 18.47 11.38
CA GLY A 21 -14.39 19.85 10.89
C GLY A 21 -13.14 20.64 11.32
N LYS A 22 -12.21 20.04 12.06
CA LYS A 22 -10.96 20.68 12.50
C LYS A 22 -9.81 20.30 11.58
N ALA A 23 -9.09 21.30 11.08
CA ALA A 23 -7.89 21.11 10.28
C ALA A 23 -6.80 20.41 11.09
N VAL A 24 -6.22 19.35 10.53
CA VAL A 24 -5.16 18.55 11.16
C VAL A 24 -4.13 18.11 10.11
N HIS A 25 -2.89 17.96 10.57
CA HIS A 25 -1.87 17.16 9.88
C HIS A 25 -1.55 15.94 10.71
N VAL A 26 -1.00 14.91 10.06
CA VAL A 26 -0.53 13.71 10.76
C VAL A 26 0.49 14.09 11.83
N SER A 27 0.36 13.51 13.01
CA SER A 27 1.25 13.76 14.14
C SER A 27 2.48 12.83 14.05
N PRO A 28 3.69 13.32 14.42
CA PRO A 28 4.87 12.47 14.47
C PRO A 28 4.75 11.36 15.52
N GLY A 29 5.45 10.26 15.30
CA GLY A 29 5.49 9.12 16.22
C GLY A 29 6.72 8.23 16.00
N ALA A 30 6.99 7.33 16.93
CA ALA A 30 8.06 6.35 16.73
C ALA A 30 7.73 5.48 15.51
N LEU A 31 8.69 5.36 14.58
CA LEU A 31 8.56 4.61 13.31
C LEU A 31 7.46 5.14 12.38
N ASP A 32 7.13 6.43 12.46
CA ASP A 32 6.14 7.05 11.59
C ASP A 32 6.56 7.01 10.12
N ALA A 33 7.82 7.29 9.81
CA ALA A 33 8.39 7.29 8.46
C ALA A 33 8.12 5.98 7.73
N GLU A 34 8.30 4.85 8.40
CA GLU A 34 8.13 3.50 7.85
C GLU A 34 6.66 3.05 7.77
N THR A 35 5.77 3.62 8.59
CA THR A 35 4.40 3.12 8.76
C THR A 35 3.34 3.98 8.08
N TYR A 36 3.41 5.30 8.21
CA TYR A 36 2.39 6.24 7.68
C TYR A 36 2.96 7.61 7.28
N GLY A 37 4.28 7.73 7.20
CA GLY A 37 4.96 9.02 7.08
C GLY A 37 5.06 9.57 5.67
N VAL A 38 4.67 8.82 4.63
CA VAL A 38 4.78 9.27 3.23
C VAL A 38 3.68 10.27 2.88
N LYS A 39 4.08 11.42 2.33
CA LYS A 39 3.20 12.43 1.72
C LYS A 39 3.53 12.47 0.24
N SER A 40 2.54 12.32 -0.62
CA SER A 40 2.73 12.24 -2.06
C SER A 40 1.58 12.92 -2.80
N THR A 41 1.86 13.35 -4.03
CA THR A 41 0.84 13.81 -4.97
C THR A 41 0.20 12.63 -5.69
N ILE A 42 -0.93 12.86 -6.35
CA ILE A 42 -1.59 11.80 -7.13
C ILE A 42 -0.75 11.40 -8.35
N GLU A 43 0.01 12.34 -8.94
CA GLU A 43 0.87 12.11 -10.09
C GLU A 43 2.03 11.18 -9.75
N ASP A 44 2.72 11.43 -8.64
CA ASP A 44 3.80 10.57 -8.15
C ASP A 44 3.26 9.19 -7.73
N MET A 45 2.12 9.14 -7.02
CA MET A 45 1.51 7.87 -6.62
C MET A 45 1.04 7.06 -7.83
N ALA A 46 0.47 7.70 -8.86
CA ALA A 46 0.14 7.05 -10.13
C ALA A 46 1.39 6.56 -10.87
N CYS A 47 2.49 7.31 -10.81
CA CYS A 47 3.77 6.85 -11.33
C CYS A 47 4.25 5.57 -10.62
N TRP A 48 4.18 5.56 -9.28
CA TRP A 48 4.49 4.39 -8.46
C TRP A 48 3.62 3.17 -8.80
N VAL A 49 2.31 3.37 -8.97
CA VAL A 49 1.38 2.31 -9.39
C VAL A 49 1.75 1.76 -10.77
N ARG A 50 2.07 2.61 -11.75
CA ARG A 50 2.50 2.15 -13.09
C ARG A 50 3.78 1.32 -13.03
N SER A 51 4.76 1.73 -12.22
CA SER A 51 5.98 0.95 -11.99
C SER A 51 5.70 -0.42 -11.36
N ASN A 52 4.69 -0.51 -10.49
CA ASN A 52 4.23 -1.78 -9.91
C ASN A 52 3.47 -2.66 -10.91
N MET A 53 2.74 -2.08 -11.87
CA MET A 53 2.03 -2.82 -12.91
C MET A 53 2.98 -3.37 -13.99
N ASN A 54 4.03 -2.62 -14.34
CA ASN A 54 5.03 -3.04 -15.31
C ASN A 54 6.47 -2.78 -14.81
N PRO A 55 6.98 -3.59 -13.86
CA PRO A 55 8.33 -3.39 -13.30
C PRO A 55 9.44 -3.59 -14.33
N ARG A 56 9.14 -4.12 -15.52
CA ARG A 56 10.11 -4.31 -16.61
C ARG A 56 10.65 -2.99 -17.16
N ASP A 57 9.90 -1.90 -17.02
CA ASP A 57 10.27 -0.57 -17.51
C ASP A 57 11.26 0.14 -16.57
N ILE A 58 11.58 -0.47 -15.42
CA ILE A 58 12.52 0.07 -14.44
C ILE A 58 13.94 -0.35 -14.84
N ASN A 59 14.79 0.65 -15.09
CA ASN A 59 16.18 0.43 -15.49
C ASN A 59 17.06 -0.09 -14.34
N ASP A 60 16.81 0.39 -13.11
CA ASP A 60 17.50 -0.10 -11.92
C ASP A 60 17.06 -1.53 -11.60
N LYS A 61 17.99 -2.47 -11.68
CA LYS A 61 17.71 -3.90 -11.53
C LYS A 61 17.37 -4.30 -10.10
N THR A 62 17.93 -3.63 -9.12
CA THR A 62 17.65 -3.89 -7.70
C THR A 62 16.23 -3.43 -7.36
N LEU A 63 15.83 -2.24 -7.83
CA LEU A 63 14.48 -1.73 -7.65
C LEU A 63 13.44 -2.56 -8.40
N GLN A 64 13.74 -2.94 -9.65
CA GLN A 64 12.91 -3.86 -10.44
C GLN A 64 12.64 -5.16 -9.68
N GLN A 65 13.69 -5.78 -9.12
CA GLN A 65 13.56 -7.00 -8.34
C GLN A 65 12.78 -6.76 -7.05
N GLY A 66 13.03 -5.66 -6.34
CA GLY A 66 12.33 -5.30 -5.10
C GLY A 66 10.82 -5.18 -5.30
N ILE A 67 10.39 -4.51 -6.37
CA ILE A 67 8.96 -4.37 -6.71
C ILE A 67 8.32 -5.73 -7.05
N GLN A 68 9.03 -6.57 -7.80
CA GLN A 68 8.54 -7.93 -8.12
C GLN A 68 8.42 -8.81 -6.87
N LEU A 69 9.40 -8.73 -5.96
CA LEU A 69 9.38 -9.45 -4.69
C LEU A 69 8.25 -8.98 -3.78
N ALA A 70 8.00 -7.67 -3.73
CA ALA A 70 6.95 -7.11 -2.87
C ALA A 70 5.55 -7.65 -3.18
N GLN A 71 5.30 -8.05 -4.44
CA GLN A 71 4.03 -8.65 -4.87
C GLN A 71 4.06 -10.19 -4.91
N SER A 72 5.09 -10.84 -4.36
CA SER A 72 5.05 -12.29 -4.15
C SER A 72 4.04 -12.66 -3.06
N ARG A 73 3.38 -13.81 -3.19
CA ARG A 73 2.39 -14.31 -2.24
C ARG A 73 3.10 -15.18 -1.21
N TYR A 74 3.23 -14.67 0.02
CA TYR A 74 3.93 -15.36 1.12
C TYR A 74 2.96 -16.09 2.05
N TRP A 75 1.82 -15.46 2.34
CA TRP A 75 0.77 -16.03 3.18
C TRP A 75 -0.59 -15.86 2.54
N GLN A 76 -1.52 -16.71 2.92
CA GLN A 76 -2.92 -16.61 2.54
C GLN A 76 -3.81 -16.57 3.79
N THR A 77 -4.80 -15.68 3.78
CA THR A 77 -5.89 -15.65 4.76
C THR A 77 -7.22 -15.43 4.04
N GLY A 78 -8.14 -16.39 4.15
CA GLY A 78 -9.30 -16.46 3.27
C GLY A 78 -8.89 -16.41 1.79
N ASP A 79 -9.48 -15.47 1.05
CA ASP A 79 -9.19 -15.24 -0.37
C ASP A 79 -8.02 -14.27 -0.61
N MET A 80 -7.49 -13.64 0.45
CA MET A 80 -6.43 -12.65 0.34
C MET A 80 -5.05 -13.30 0.45
N TYR A 81 -4.15 -12.86 -0.41
CA TYR A 81 -2.72 -13.17 -0.41
C TYR A 81 -1.92 -11.98 0.11
N GLN A 82 -1.10 -12.22 1.13
CA GLN A 82 -0.24 -11.22 1.74
C GLN A 82 1.11 -11.19 1.03
N GLY A 83 1.44 -10.04 0.45
CA GLY A 83 2.77 -9.66 -0.02
C GLY A 83 3.55 -8.84 1.00
N LEU A 84 4.64 -8.20 0.56
CA LEU A 84 5.37 -7.22 1.38
C LEU A 84 4.71 -5.86 1.20
N GLY A 85 3.91 -5.46 2.19
CA GLY A 85 3.07 -4.26 2.12
C GLY A 85 1.79 -4.50 1.32
N TRP A 86 1.86 -5.08 0.12
CA TRP A 86 0.70 -5.31 -0.75
C TRP A 86 -0.24 -6.41 -0.27
N GLU A 87 -1.53 -6.22 -0.51
CA GLU A 87 -2.60 -7.21 -0.36
C GLU A 87 -3.11 -7.56 -1.77
N MET A 88 -3.31 -8.86 -2.05
CA MET A 88 -3.71 -9.33 -3.38
C MET A 88 -4.89 -10.31 -3.33
N LEU A 89 -5.77 -10.24 -4.32
CA LEU A 89 -6.81 -11.25 -4.61
C LEU A 89 -6.67 -11.75 -6.04
N ASP A 90 -7.19 -12.92 -6.36
CA ASP A 90 -7.27 -13.39 -7.74
C ASP A 90 -8.24 -12.52 -8.56
N TRP A 91 -7.91 -12.25 -9.82
CA TRP A 91 -8.77 -11.52 -10.76
C TRP A 91 -9.44 -12.48 -11.76
N PRO A 92 -10.75 -12.33 -12.06
CA PRO A 92 -11.67 -11.30 -11.55
C PRO A 92 -12.08 -11.53 -10.09
N VAL A 93 -12.28 -10.44 -9.37
CA VAL A 93 -12.62 -10.44 -7.94
C VAL A 93 -14.06 -9.95 -7.72
N ASN A 94 -14.75 -10.51 -6.74
CA ASN A 94 -16.02 -9.95 -6.25
C ASN A 94 -15.74 -8.64 -5.49
N PRO A 95 -16.32 -7.49 -5.89
CA PRO A 95 -16.15 -6.23 -5.17
C PRO A 95 -16.47 -6.32 -3.67
N ASP A 96 -17.46 -7.14 -3.29
CA ASP A 96 -17.83 -7.34 -1.89
C ASP A 96 -16.68 -7.95 -1.08
N SER A 97 -15.86 -8.81 -1.68
CA SER A 97 -14.68 -9.38 -1.02
C SER A 97 -13.65 -8.30 -0.69
N ILE A 98 -13.44 -7.32 -1.58
CA ILE A 98 -12.51 -6.21 -1.35
C ILE A 98 -13.04 -5.29 -0.23
N ILE A 99 -14.31 -4.91 -0.29
CA ILE A 99 -14.93 -4.00 0.68
C ILE A 99 -14.92 -4.62 2.07
N ASN A 100 -15.38 -5.87 2.18
CA ASN A 100 -15.44 -6.57 3.45
C ASN A 100 -14.05 -6.88 4.02
N GLY A 101 -13.06 -7.12 3.17
CA GLY A 101 -11.66 -7.35 3.56
C GLY A 101 -10.91 -6.09 4.03
N SER A 102 -11.36 -4.90 3.65
CA SER A 102 -10.63 -3.63 3.89
C SER A 102 -11.06 -2.87 5.15
N GLY A 103 -12.02 -3.39 5.92
CA GLY A 103 -12.59 -2.71 7.08
C GLY A 103 -11.80 -2.90 8.38
N ASN A 104 -11.97 -1.97 9.34
CA ASN A 104 -11.30 -2.01 10.65
C ASN A 104 -11.53 -3.31 11.44
N LYS A 105 -12.69 -3.95 11.29
CA LYS A 105 -12.98 -5.24 11.93
C LYS A 105 -12.02 -6.33 11.47
N ILE A 106 -11.61 -6.31 10.21
CA ILE A 106 -10.62 -7.23 9.67
C ILE A 106 -9.23 -6.80 10.11
N ALA A 107 -8.88 -5.53 9.94
CA ALA A 107 -7.55 -5.01 10.26
C ALA A 107 -7.14 -5.18 11.74
N LEU A 108 -8.10 -5.16 12.67
CA LEU A 108 -7.84 -5.26 14.11
C LEU A 108 -7.97 -6.68 14.67
N ALA A 109 -8.45 -7.64 13.87
CA ALA A 109 -8.64 -9.01 14.31
C ALA A 109 -7.45 -9.90 13.92
N ALA A 110 -7.16 -10.89 14.76
CA ALA A 110 -6.25 -11.96 14.39
C ALA A 110 -6.96 -12.95 13.46
N HIS A 111 -6.29 -13.35 12.38
CA HIS A 111 -6.83 -14.29 11.39
C HIS A 111 -5.91 -15.51 11.26
N PRO A 112 -6.47 -16.70 11.00
CA PRO A 112 -5.64 -17.84 10.61
C PRO A 112 -4.95 -17.54 9.28
N VAL A 113 -3.67 -17.91 9.19
CA VAL A 113 -2.84 -17.74 7.99
C VAL A 113 -2.24 -19.07 7.57
N LYS A 114 -2.13 -19.28 6.26
CA LYS A 114 -1.42 -20.39 5.65
C LYS A 114 -0.17 -19.87 4.95
N ALA A 115 1.00 -20.39 5.33
CA ALA A 115 2.25 -20.09 4.62
C ALA A 115 2.26 -20.73 3.23
N ILE A 116 2.85 -20.03 2.26
CA ILE A 116 3.05 -20.49 0.88
C ILE A 116 4.54 -20.76 0.71
N THR A 117 4.92 -22.02 0.48
CA THR A 117 6.32 -22.44 0.41
C THR A 117 6.56 -23.34 -0.82
N PRO A 118 7.40 -22.92 -1.78
CA PRO A 118 8.03 -21.59 -1.86
C PRO A 118 6.99 -20.47 -2.10
N PRO A 119 7.29 -19.20 -1.76
CA PRO A 119 6.40 -18.09 -2.08
C PRO A 119 6.05 -18.08 -3.56
N THR A 120 4.78 -17.83 -3.89
CA THR A 120 4.36 -17.76 -5.29
C THR A 120 4.77 -16.38 -5.84
N PRO A 121 5.50 -16.28 -6.95
CA PRO A 121 5.81 -14.98 -7.57
C PRO A 121 4.56 -14.18 -7.93
N ALA A 122 4.73 -12.90 -8.25
CA ALA A 122 3.64 -12.03 -8.67
C ALA A 122 2.80 -12.66 -9.81
N VAL A 123 1.49 -12.77 -9.60
CA VAL A 123 0.54 -13.34 -10.57
C VAL A 123 -0.13 -12.21 -11.33
N ARG A 124 -0.03 -12.21 -12.67
CA ARG A 124 -0.54 -11.11 -13.52
C ARG A 124 -2.04 -10.89 -13.37
N ALA A 125 -2.83 -11.94 -13.21
CA ALA A 125 -4.28 -11.87 -13.00
C ALA A 125 -4.58 -11.71 -11.50
N SER A 126 -4.16 -10.59 -10.91
CA SER A 126 -4.45 -10.26 -9.51
C SER A 126 -5.04 -8.85 -9.40
N TRP A 127 -5.97 -8.67 -8.46
CA TRP A 127 -6.28 -7.38 -7.89
C TRP A 127 -5.25 -7.07 -6.79
N VAL A 128 -4.41 -6.06 -6.99
CA VAL A 128 -3.38 -5.64 -6.03
C VAL A 128 -3.79 -4.30 -5.42
N HIS A 129 -3.85 -4.21 -4.09
CA HIS A 129 -4.31 -2.99 -3.43
C HIS A 129 -3.63 -2.74 -2.08
N LYS A 130 -3.83 -1.51 -1.60
CA LYS A 130 -3.55 -1.12 -0.22
C LYS A 130 -4.47 0.01 0.22
N THR A 131 -4.89 -0.02 1.48
CA THR A 131 -5.55 1.10 2.16
C THR A 131 -4.61 1.78 3.14
N GLY A 132 -4.83 3.08 3.36
CA GLY A 132 -4.11 3.89 4.34
C GLY A 132 -4.98 5.06 4.80
N ALA A 133 -4.92 5.38 6.09
CA ALA A 133 -5.66 6.48 6.69
C ALA A 133 -4.80 7.18 7.75
N THR A 134 -4.98 8.49 7.88
CA THR A 134 -4.42 9.28 8.99
C THR A 134 -5.56 9.91 9.77
N GLY A 135 -5.25 10.80 10.71
CA GLY A 135 -6.26 11.39 11.59
C GLY A 135 -7.17 12.42 10.94
N GLY A 136 -6.92 12.85 9.69
CA GLY A 136 -7.71 13.86 8.99
C GLY A 136 -8.44 13.33 7.76
#